data_AF-A0A5Y1PCE9-F1
#
_entry.id   AF-A0A5Y1PCE9-F1
#
_cell.length_a   1.000
_cell.length_b   1.000
_cell.length_c   1.000
_cell.angle_alpha   90.00
_cell.angle_beta   90.00
_cell.angle_gamma   90.00
#
_symmetry.space_group_name_H-M   'P 1'
#
loop_
_entity.id
_entity.type
_entity.pdbx_description
1 polymer ?
#
loop_
_entity_poly.entity_id
_entity_poly.type
_entity_poly.pdbx_seq_one_letter_code
_entity_poly.pdbx_strand_id
1 'polypeptide(L)'
;MQFNIKNIDLILEKDIIKKYRRQIIKWIQTKEFEENYSHFLYPPLLNPNNVDYCQISPEVSWELNLPLPPFYRFVYWGSHGCGNTAFGVFLAKYGGYNFYSTNENDGRKAYISLFKDMISKRHLLKKDKFGYLAIRNYVDGNEHEKFHFLIHSSSAINLVRDPISCLKHYIGMKRYYNKSIRRFNLTFNPKDIFKELVGYSCGNEIKKTPSLEAIESWIDFRYKCFHDGQLIQEMKNIKETIVIDMREIVGKNSFNTMQNIARYYKLKTKFYDDGTMQEKVAEYEGILPLTLYVHPSDIKDFYYDNNLKSIDGIDIFITTHYWLPFNGFVPYETQSRFEGVVFPEK
;
A
#
# COMPACT_ATOMS: atom_id res chain seq x y z
N MET A 1 -7.63 -28.74 1.23
CA MET A 1 -8.63 -29.37 0.34
C MET A 1 -8.09 -29.35 -1.09
N GLN A 2 -7.60 -30.47 -1.62
CA GLN A 2 -7.09 -30.55 -3.01
C GLN A 2 -8.24 -30.32 -3.99
N PHE A 3 -8.05 -29.41 -4.96
CA PHE A 3 -9.01 -29.18 -6.03
C PHE A 3 -9.10 -30.42 -6.90
N ASN A 4 -10.17 -31.18 -6.71
CA ASN A 4 -10.44 -32.37 -7.50
C ASN A 4 -11.25 -31.93 -8.72
N ILE A 5 -10.75 -32.24 -9.93
CA ILE A 5 -11.47 -32.02 -11.20
C ILE A 5 -12.89 -32.59 -11.17
N LYS A 6 -13.18 -33.53 -10.25
CA LYS A 6 -14.53 -34.04 -9.94
C LYS A 6 -15.61 -32.97 -9.63
N ASN A 7 -15.25 -31.75 -9.24
CA ASN A 7 -16.22 -30.68 -8.99
C ASN A 7 -16.36 -29.69 -10.16
N ILE A 8 -15.73 -29.96 -11.31
CA ILE A 8 -15.78 -29.05 -12.45
C ILE A 8 -17.20 -28.88 -12.99
N ASP A 9 -18.02 -29.92 -12.94
CA ASP A 9 -19.41 -29.87 -13.40
C ASP A 9 -20.23 -28.84 -12.61
N LEU A 10 -20.06 -28.79 -11.28
CA LEU A 10 -20.70 -27.78 -10.43
C LEU A 10 -20.26 -26.35 -10.77
N ILE A 11 -18.99 -26.17 -11.15
CA ILE A 11 -18.47 -24.85 -11.58
C ILE A 11 -19.05 -24.46 -12.93
N LEU A 12 -19.15 -25.41 -13.87
CA LEU A 12 -19.69 -25.20 -15.21
C LEU A 12 -21.19 -24.90 -15.21
N GLU A 13 -21.91 -25.30 -14.16
CA GLU A 13 -23.32 -24.99 -13.96
C GLU A 13 -23.59 -23.56 -13.46
N LYS A 14 -22.57 -22.86 -12.92
CA LYS A 14 -22.73 -21.47 -12.48
C LYS A 14 -23.07 -20.57 -13.68
N ASP A 15 -24.14 -19.79 -13.59
CA ASP A 15 -24.63 -18.94 -14.69
C ASP A 15 -23.55 -18.02 -15.26
N ILE A 16 -22.72 -17.44 -14.40
CA ILE A 16 -21.64 -16.53 -14.79
C ILE A 16 -20.50 -17.23 -15.54
N ILE A 17 -20.40 -18.56 -15.44
CA ILE A 17 -19.37 -19.40 -16.09
C ILE A 17 -19.87 -20.06 -17.38
N LYS A 18 -21.19 -20.29 -17.54
CA LYS A 18 -21.77 -21.02 -18.67
C LYS A 18 -21.22 -20.60 -20.05
N LYS A 19 -21.02 -19.30 -20.27
CA LYS A 19 -20.47 -18.76 -21.53
C LYS A 19 -19.03 -19.19 -21.86
N TYR A 20 -18.24 -19.58 -20.85
CA TYR A 20 -16.86 -20.04 -20.99
C TYR A 20 -16.71 -21.57 -21.08
N ARG A 21 -17.80 -22.34 -20.88
CA ARG A 21 -17.76 -23.82 -20.77
C ARG A 21 -16.94 -24.51 -21.86
N ARG A 22 -17.14 -24.14 -23.13
CA ARG A 22 -16.40 -24.72 -24.26
C ARG A 22 -14.90 -24.43 -24.19
N GLN A 23 -14.52 -23.22 -23.78
CA GLN A 23 -13.13 -22.81 -23.66
C GLN A 23 -12.45 -23.53 -22.48
N ILE A 24 -13.16 -23.67 -21.37
CA ILE A 24 -12.69 -24.41 -20.18
C ILE A 24 -12.39 -25.86 -20.53
N ILE A 25 -13.36 -26.57 -21.12
CA ILE A 25 -13.20 -27.99 -21.50
C ILE A 25 -12.02 -28.16 -22.47
N LYS A 26 -11.91 -27.28 -23.46
CA LYS A 26 -10.78 -27.31 -24.40
C LYS A 26 -9.44 -27.08 -23.69
N TRP A 27 -9.37 -26.14 -22.75
CA TRP A 27 -8.15 -25.77 -22.05
C TRP A 27 -7.65 -26.87 -21.11
N ILE A 28 -8.52 -27.42 -20.26
CA ILE A 28 -8.13 -28.44 -19.27
C ILE A 28 -7.68 -29.76 -19.90
N GLN A 29 -8.03 -29.99 -21.16
CA GLN A 29 -7.59 -31.15 -21.96
C GLN A 29 -6.24 -30.93 -22.64
N THR A 30 -5.64 -29.74 -22.53
CA THR A 30 -4.34 -29.46 -23.13
C THR A 30 -3.21 -30.04 -22.30
N LYS A 31 -2.16 -30.48 -22.99
CA LYS A 31 -0.90 -30.89 -22.35
C LYS A 31 -0.28 -29.78 -21.51
N GLU A 32 -0.39 -28.52 -21.95
CA GLU A 32 0.09 -27.35 -21.19
C GLU A 32 -0.58 -27.25 -19.82
N PHE A 33 -1.91 -27.43 -19.75
CA PHE A 33 -2.64 -27.45 -18.48
C PHE A 33 -2.20 -28.59 -17.57
N GLU A 34 -2.13 -29.80 -18.12
CA GLU A 34 -1.74 -31.00 -17.39
C GLU A 34 -0.35 -30.85 -16.75
N GLU A 35 0.64 -30.40 -17.53
CA GLU A 35 2.03 -30.29 -17.06
C GLU A 35 2.24 -29.13 -16.09
N ASN A 36 1.62 -27.97 -16.34
CA ASN A 36 2.00 -26.73 -15.65
C ASN A 36 1.00 -26.25 -14.60
N TYR A 37 -0.26 -26.71 -14.64
CA TYR A 37 -1.34 -26.10 -13.84
C TYR A 37 -2.18 -27.11 -13.05
N SER A 38 -2.30 -28.36 -13.51
CA SER A 38 -3.18 -29.37 -12.90
C SER A 38 -2.89 -29.65 -11.42
N HIS A 39 -1.64 -29.46 -11.00
CA HIS A 39 -1.16 -29.70 -9.64
C HIS A 39 -1.39 -28.51 -8.68
N PHE A 40 -1.87 -27.38 -9.19
CA PHE A 40 -2.14 -26.19 -8.38
C PHE A 40 -3.34 -26.42 -7.45
N LEU A 41 -3.29 -25.80 -6.26
CA LEU A 41 -4.43 -25.83 -5.32
C LEU A 41 -5.66 -25.15 -5.91
N TYR A 42 -5.47 -24.12 -6.74
CA TYR A 42 -6.53 -23.45 -7.49
C TYR A 42 -6.09 -23.34 -8.96
N PRO A 43 -6.30 -24.39 -9.77
CA PRO A 43 -5.85 -24.39 -11.16
C PRO A 43 -6.69 -23.43 -12.00
N PRO A 44 -6.08 -22.58 -12.85
CA PRO A 44 -6.82 -21.66 -13.71
C PRO A 44 -7.62 -22.42 -14.77
N LEU A 45 -8.92 -22.13 -14.85
CA LEU A 45 -9.86 -22.82 -15.73
C LEU A 45 -9.88 -22.25 -17.16
N LEU A 46 -9.15 -21.16 -17.41
CA LEU A 46 -8.76 -20.70 -18.74
C LEU A 46 -7.24 -20.46 -18.74
N ASN A 47 -6.61 -20.47 -19.92
CA ASN A 47 -5.18 -20.18 -20.02
C ASN A 47 -4.91 -18.71 -19.61
N PRO A 48 -4.20 -18.45 -18.49
CA PRO A 48 -3.99 -17.09 -17.99
C PRO A 48 -3.17 -16.21 -18.95
N ASN A 49 -2.39 -16.81 -19.86
CA ASN A 49 -1.61 -16.07 -20.86
C ASN A 49 -2.45 -15.62 -22.06
N ASN A 50 -3.64 -16.22 -22.28
CA ASN A 50 -4.49 -15.96 -23.44
C ASN A 50 -5.82 -15.27 -23.09
N VAL A 51 -6.05 -14.95 -21.82
CA VAL A 51 -7.26 -14.22 -21.38
C VAL A 51 -7.05 -12.73 -21.53
N ASP A 52 -8.02 -12.04 -22.17
CA ASP A 52 -8.11 -10.60 -22.11
C ASP A 52 -8.77 -10.16 -20.79
N TYR A 53 -7.92 -9.79 -19.82
CA TYR A 53 -8.32 -9.29 -18.51
C TYR A 53 -9.22 -8.04 -18.59
N CYS A 54 -9.23 -7.29 -19.70
CA CYS A 54 -10.11 -6.13 -19.88
C CYS A 54 -11.55 -6.50 -20.28
N GLN A 55 -11.79 -7.73 -20.72
CA GLN A 55 -13.11 -8.18 -21.24
C GLN A 55 -13.79 -9.18 -20.30
N ILE A 56 -13.07 -9.68 -19.29
CA ILE A 56 -13.59 -10.59 -18.28
C ILE A 56 -13.87 -9.82 -16.98
N SER A 57 -14.99 -10.11 -16.34
CA SER A 57 -15.30 -9.48 -15.06
C SER A 57 -14.44 -10.09 -13.94
N PRO A 58 -14.14 -9.32 -12.88
CA PRO A 58 -13.39 -9.82 -11.74
C PRO A 58 -14.10 -10.97 -11.02
N GLU A 59 -15.44 -10.95 -10.97
CA GLU A 59 -16.24 -12.01 -10.35
C GLU A 59 -16.11 -13.34 -11.12
N VAL A 60 -16.13 -13.29 -12.45
CA VAL A 60 -15.88 -14.46 -13.30
C VAL A 60 -14.43 -14.92 -13.15
N SER A 61 -13.47 -13.99 -13.15
CA SER A 61 -12.05 -14.33 -13.01
C SER A 61 -11.74 -15.07 -11.71
N TRP A 62 -12.40 -14.67 -10.61
CA TRP A 62 -12.34 -15.37 -9.33
C TRP A 62 -12.85 -16.81 -9.43
N GLU A 63 -14.02 -17.02 -10.03
CA GLU A 63 -14.60 -18.36 -10.19
C GLU A 63 -13.75 -19.26 -11.11
N LEU A 64 -13.07 -18.66 -12.08
CA LEU A 64 -12.16 -19.37 -13.00
C LEU A 64 -10.75 -19.55 -12.44
N ASN A 65 -10.50 -19.18 -11.18
CA ASN A 65 -9.19 -19.23 -10.53
C ASN A 65 -8.09 -18.53 -11.35
N LEU A 66 -8.43 -17.43 -12.02
CA LEU A 66 -7.43 -16.68 -12.78
C LEU A 66 -6.57 -15.86 -11.83
N PRO A 67 -5.24 -15.77 -12.07
CA PRO A 67 -4.40 -14.87 -11.29
C PRO A 67 -4.81 -13.41 -11.53
N LEU A 68 -4.37 -12.51 -10.64
CA LEU A 68 -4.58 -11.07 -10.83
C LEU A 68 -4.02 -10.60 -12.19
N PRO A 69 -4.63 -9.56 -12.81
CA PRO A 69 -4.16 -9.04 -14.09
C PRO A 69 -2.67 -8.68 -14.05
N PRO A 70 -1.87 -9.03 -15.08
CA PRO A 70 -0.40 -8.91 -15.06
C PRO A 70 0.08 -7.47 -15.33
N PHE A 71 -0.55 -6.47 -14.71
CA PHE A 71 -0.20 -5.06 -14.83
C PHE A 71 0.84 -4.59 -13.82
N TYR A 72 1.53 -5.51 -13.16
CA TYR A 72 2.58 -5.22 -12.18
C TYR A 72 3.85 -6.00 -12.50
N ARG A 73 5.00 -5.39 -12.22
CA ARG A 73 6.32 -5.91 -12.54
C ARG A 73 6.85 -6.88 -11.48
N PHE A 74 6.50 -6.64 -10.23
CA PHE A 74 6.89 -7.46 -9.08
C PHE A 74 5.88 -7.26 -7.94
N VAL A 75 5.92 -8.18 -6.98
CA VAL A 75 5.19 -8.05 -5.71
C VAL A 75 6.12 -7.45 -4.66
N TYR A 76 5.61 -6.53 -3.88
CA TYR A 76 6.27 -6.03 -2.69
C TYR A 76 5.39 -6.38 -1.49
N TRP A 77 5.96 -7.04 -0.49
CA TRP A 77 5.19 -7.51 0.65
C TRP A 77 5.98 -7.38 1.95
N GLY A 78 5.27 -7.60 3.07
CA GLY A 78 5.83 -7.55 4.41
C GLY A 78 4.95 -6.78 5.39
N SER A 79 5.18 -7.03 6.67
CA SER A 79 4.47 -6.41 7.79
C SER A 79 4.62 -4.89 7.77
N HIS A 80 3.72 -4.21 8.47
CA HIS A 80 3.86 -2.79 8.73
C HIS A 80 5.13 -2.52 9.57
N GLY A 81 5.54 -1.26 9.66
CA GLY A 81 6.75 -0.89 10.40
C GLY A 81 8.09 -1.20 9.70
N CYS A 82 8.13 -1.90 8.57
CA CYS A 82 9.37 -2.29 7.91
C CYS A 82 9.97 -1.27 6.92
N GLY A 83 9.58 0.02 7.00
CA GLY A 83 10.07 1.06 6.07
C GLY A 83 9.23 1.23 4.80
N ASN A 84 8.02 0.68 4.83
CA ASN A 84 7.12 0.53 3.69
C ASN A 84 6.80 1.84 2.94
N THR A 85 6.62 2.94 3.67
CA THR A 85 6.33 4.25 3.07
C THR A 85 7.52 4.81 2.30
N ALA A 86 8.72 4.75 2.87
CA ALA A 86 9.92 5.24 2.21
C ALA A 86 10.19 4.44 0.93
N PHE A 87 9.97 3.12 0.98
CA PHE A 87 10.08 2.26 -0.19
C PHE A 87 9.08 2.62 -1.30
N GLY A 88 7.81 2.87 -0.96
CA GLY A 88 6.81 3.32 -1.93
C GLY A 88 7.14 4.68 -2.57
N VAL A 89 7.59 5.65 -1.76
CA VAL A 89 8.07 6.97 -2.26
C VAL A 89 9.25 6.79 -3.21
N PHE A 90 10.18 5.89 -2.89
CA PHE A 90 11.29 5.56 -3.78
C PHE A 90 10.80 4.99 -5.12
N LEU A 91 9.92 3.98 -5.09
CA LEU A 91 9.38 3.40 -6.33
C LEU A 91 8.63 4.45 -7.16
N ALA A 92 7.89 5.36 -6.51
CA ALA A 92 7.19 6.45 -7.19
C ALA A 92 8.16 7.40 -7.91
N LYS A 93 9.34 7.71 -7.33
CA LYS A 93 10.40 8.46 -8.01
C LYS A 93 10.79 7.76 -9.33
N TYR A 94 10.95 6.44 -9.31
CA TYR A 94 11.25 5.63 -10.50
C TYR A 94 10.08 5.41 -11.48
N GLY A 95 8.93 6.06 -11.27
CA GLY A 95 7.74 5.89 -12.12
C GLY A 95 6.87 4.71 -11.72
N GLY A 96 7.09 4.14 -10.54
CA GLY A 96 6.28 3.09 -9.95
C GLY A 96 4.89 3.58 -9.57
N TYR A 97 3.89 2.77 -9.89
CA TYR A 97 2.51 2.94 -9.49
C TYR A 97 2.10 1.79 -8.56
N ASN A 98 1.59 2.13 -7.38
CA ASN A 98 1.22 1.15 -6.38
C ASN A 98 -0.20 0.61 -6.61
N PHE A 99 -0.33 -0.69 -6.82
CA PHE A 99 -1.57 -1.42 -6.58
C PHE A 99 -1.56 -1.94 -5.15
N TYR A 100 -2.22 -1.22 -4.25
CA TYR A 100 -2.18 -1.50 -2.81
C TYR A 100 -3.21 -2.56 -2.42
N SER A 101 -2.80 -3.59 -1.66
CA SER A 101 -3.70 -4.59 -1.10
C SER A 101 -4.81 -3.92 -0.30
N THR A 102 -6.04 -4.18 -0.70
CA THR A 102 -7.28 -3.75 -0.06
C THR A 102 -7.29 -3.74 1.49
N ASN A 103 -8.15 -2.89 2.07
CA ASN A 103 -8.51 -2.94 3.49
C ASN A 103 -9.59 -4.01 3.80
N GLU A 104 -9.95 -4.83 2.82
CA GLU A 104 -10.92 -5.91 2.98
C GLU A 104 -10.27 -7.15 3.56
N ASN A 105 -10.84 -7.67 4.64
CA ASN A 105 -10.41 -8.90 5.27
C ASN A 105 -11.15 -10.15 4.73
N ASP A 106 -11.48 -10.16 3.44
CA ASP A 106 -12.15 -11.26 2.74
C ASP A 106 -11.45 -11.47 1.40
N GLY A 107 -11.00 -12.70 1.12
CA GLY A 107 -10.16 -13.01 -0.03
C GLY A 107 -10.85 -12.72 -1.37
N ARG A 108 -12.13 -13.03 -1.51
CA ARG A 108 -12.88 -12.77 -2.74
C ARG A 108 -13.07 -11.29 -2.96
N LYS A 109 -13.48 -10.53 -1.94
CA LYS A 109 -13.60 -9.07 -2.02
C LYS A 109 -12.25 -8.41 -2.30
N ALA A 110 -11.19 -8.91 -1.68
CA ALA A 110 -9.83 -8.44 -1.87
C ALA A 110 -9.37 -8.58 -3.33
N TYR A 111 -9.55 -9.77 -3.90
CA TYR A 111 -9.26 -10.05 -5.29
C TYR A 111 -10.04 -9.13 -6.23
N ILE A 112 -11.36 -9.02 -6.04
CA ILE A 112 -12.24 -8.22 -6.91
C ILE A 112 -11.85 -6.73 -6.86
N SER A 113 -11.58 -6.20 -5.67
CA SER A 113 -11.17 -4.81 -5.48
C SER A 113 -9.85 -4.52 -6.20
N LEU A 114 -8.83 -5.35 -5.99
CA LEU A 114 -7.53 -5.23 -6.64
C LEU A 114 -7.63 -5.36 -8.17
N PHE A 115 -8.40 -6.32 -8.66
CA PHE A 115 -8.63 -6.51 -10.08
C PHE A 115 -9.25 -5.25 -10.72
N LYS A 116 -10.31 -4.71 -10.12
CA LYS A 116 -10.96 -3.47 -10.60
C LYS A 116 -9.99 -2.30 -10.59
N ASP A 117 -9.20 -2.17 -9.53
CA ASP A 117 -8.18 -1.13 -9.40
C ASP A 117 -7.16 -1.21 -10.54
N MET A 118 -6.57 -2.38 -10.74
CA MET A 118 -5.59 -2.66 -11.78
C MET A 118 -6.13 -2.34 -13.18
N ILE A 119 -7.35 -2.78 -13.49
CA ILE A 119 -7.98 -2.50 -14.78
C ILE A 119 -8.21 -1.00 -14.97
N SER A 120 -8.81 -0.32 -13.99
CA SER A 120 -9.14 1.10 -14.10
C SER A 120 -7.89 1.97 -14.29
N LYS A 121 -6.78 1.61 -13.63
CA LYS A 121 -5.53 2.38 -13.58
C LYS A 121 -4.46 1.91 -14.55
N ARG A 122 -4.67 0.83 -15.33
CA ARG A 122 -3.71 0.34 -16.33
C ARG A 122 -3.21 1.42 -17.29
N HIS A 123 -4.04 2.40 -17.61
CA HIS A 123 -3.69 3.50 -18.51
C HIS A 123 -2.58 4.42 -17.94
N LEU A 124 -2.36 4.38 -16.63
CA LEU A 124 -1.28 5.10 -15.94
C LEU A 124 0.09 4.46 -16.16
N LEU A 125 0.14 3.21 -16.66
CA LEU A 125 1.37 2.44 -16.87
C LEU A 125 2.02 2.69 -18.23
N LYS A 126 1.67 3.79 -18.90
CA LYS A 126 2.26 4.19 -20.19
C LYS A 126 3.62 4.86 -20.00
N LYS A 127 4.46 4.83 -21.04
CA LYS A 127 5.82 5.39 -21.06
C LYS A 127 6.76 4.65 -20.09
N ASP A 128 7.59 5.39 -19.36
CA ASP A 128 8.59 4.85 -18.42
C ASP A 128 8.01 4.50 -17.04
N LYS A 129 6.70 4.28 -16.94
CA LYS A 129 6.00 3.93 -15.69
C LYS A 129 5.78 2.43 -15.59
N PHE A 130 5.69 1.91 -14.37
CA PHE A 130 5.44 0.48 -14.12
C PHE A 130 4.52 0.31 -12.92
N GLY A 131 3.74 -0.78 -12.89
CA GLY A 131 2.96 -1.15 -11.71
C GLY A 131 3.76 -2.03 -10.77
N TYR A 132 3.48 -1.96 -9.47
CA TYR A 132 3.90 -2.98 -8.49
C TYR A 132 2.72 -3.29 -7.58
N LEU A 133 2.64 -4.53 -7.10
CA LEU A 133 1.57 -4.98 -6.20
C LEU A 133 2.09 -4.97 -4.76
N ALA A 134 1.52 -4.15 -3.89
CA ALA A 134 1.90 -4.09 -2.49
C ALA A 134 0.96 -4.96 -1.63
N ILE A 135 1.44 -6.08 -1.08
CA ILE A 135 0.70 -6.96 -0.17
C ILE A 135 1.20 -6.75 1.26
N ARG A 136 0.59 -5.80 1.96
CA ARG A 136 1.04 -5.35 3.29
C ARG A 136 0.11 -5.72 4.43
N ASN A 137 -1.12 -6.07 4.08
CA ASN A 137 -2.08 -6.60 5.02
C ASN A 137 -2.20 -8.10 4.80
N TYR A 138 -2.27 -8.87 5.88
CA TYR A 138 -2.55 -10.28 5.84
C TYR A 138 -4.06 -10.48 5.92
N VAL A 139 -4.67 -10.82 4.78
CA VAL A 139 -6.09 -11.15 4.71
C VAL A 139 -6.25 -12.54 5.35
N ASP A 140 -7.04 -12.66 6.41
CA ASP A 140 -7.22 -13.94 7.13
C ASP A 140 -8.69 -14.36 7.28
N GLY A 141 -9.62 -13.60 6.68
CA GLY A 141 -11.02 -13.99 6.60
C GLY A 141 -11.33 -14.93 5.43
N ASN A 142 -12.60 -15.01 5.05
CA ASN A 142 -13.09 -16.04 4.12
C ASN A 142 -12.30 -16.10 2.80
N GLU A 143 -11.99 -17.33 2.37
CA GLU A 143 -11.29 -17.65 1.12
C GLU A 143 -9.91 -16.97 0.95
N HIS A 144 -9.26 -16.57 2.06
CA HIS A 144 -7.95 -15.90 2.01
C HIS A 144 -6.85 -16.72 1.30
N GLU A 145 -6.77 -18.02 1.57
CA GLU A 145 -5.77 -18.90 0.96
C GLU A 145 -5.84 -18.86 -0.56
N LYS A 146 -7.06 -18.83 -1.12
CA LYS A 146 -7.28 -18.69 -2.56
C LYS A 146 -6.81 -17.34 -3.07
N PHE A 147 -7.13 -16.26 -2.36
CA PHE A 147 -6.67 -14.92 -2.74
C PHE A 147 -5.15 -14.84 -2.81
N HIS A 148 -4.45 -15.25 -1.75
CA HIS A 148 -2.99 -15.23 -1.72
C HIS A 148 -2.36 -16.18 -2.76
N PHE A 149 -2.97 -17.35 -2.99
CA PHE A 149 -2.52 -18.25 -4.05
C PHE A 149 -2.63 -17.61 -5.44
N LEU A 150 -3.69 -16.85 -5.73
CA LEU A 150 -3.87 -16.20 -7.04
C LEU A 150 -2.95 -14.99 -7.29
N ILE A 151 -2.04 -14.69 -6.36
CA ILE A 151 -0.97 -13.69 -6.54
C ILE A 151 0.22 -14.36 -7.22
N HIS A 152 0.41 -14.08 -8.51
CA HIS A 152 1.46 -14.70 -9.32
C HIS A 152 2.56 -13.68 -9.62
N SER A 153 3.81 -14.01 -9.34
CA SER A 153 4.92 -13.14 -9.73
C SER A 153 6.21 -13.91 -9.96
N SER A 154 6.99 -13.46 -10.94
CA SER A 154 8.34 -13.97 -11.14
C SER A 154 9.31 -13.51 -10.06
N SER A 155 9.03 -12.38 -9.40
CA SER A 155 9.91 -11.80 -8.41
C SER A 155 9.13 -10.96 -7.41
N ALA A 156 9.59 -10.99 -6.17
CA ALA A 156 9.07 -10.17 -5.10
C ALA A 156 10.17 -9.55 -4.24
N ILE A 157 9.78 -8.54 -3.45
CA ILE A 157 10.60 -7.91 -2.44
C ILE A 157 9.88 -8.05 -1.10
N ASN A 158 10.56 -8.59 -0.10
CA ASN A 158 10.10 -8.60 1.28
C ASN A 158 10.89 -7.58 2.11
N LEU A 159 10.21 -6.63 2.74
CA LEU A 159 10.84 -5.73 3.69
C LEU A 159 10.69 -6.27 5.10
N VAL A 160 11.82 -6.60 5.74
CA VAL A 160 11.84 -7.17 7.08
C VAL A 160 12.47 -6.21 8.08
N ARG A 161 12.09 -6.36 9.34
CA ARG A 161 12.70 -5.69 10.48
C ARG A 161 12.69 -6.67 11.65
N ASP A 162 13.69 -6.60 12.51
CA ASP A 162 13.67 -7.41 13.73
C ASP A 162 12.39 -7.11 14.56
N PRO A 163 11.74 -8.14 15.15
CA PRO A 163 10.44 -7.95 15.80
C PRO A 163 10.45 -6.95 16.96
N ILE A 164 11.56 -6.85 17.70
CA ILE A 164 11.70 -5.91 18.81
C ILE A 164 11.72 -4.47 18.28
N SER A 165 12.46 -4.20 17.20
CA SER A 165 12.45 -2.88 16.56
C SER A 165 11.13 -2.57 15.86
N CYS A 166 10.36 -3.56 15.43
CA CYS A 166 8.96 -3.35 15.01
C CYS A 166 8.14 -2.80 16.18
N LEU A 167 8.18 -3.47 17.34
CA LEU A 167 7.46 -3.01 18.54
C LEU A 167 7.89 -1.61 18.98
N LYS A 168 9.21 -1.34 19.03
CA LYS A 168 9.72 0.02 19.32
C LYS A 168 9.15 1.05 18.37
N HIS A 169 9.07 0.72 17.07
CA HIS A 169 8.48 1.62 16.09
C HIS A 169 6.99 1.83 16.33
N TYR A 170 6.20 0.77 16.56
CA TYR A 170 4.76 0.90 16.76
C TYR A 170 4.39 1.72 18.01
N ILE A 171 5.11 1.52 19.11
CA ILE A 171 4.92 2.26 20.37
C ILE A 171 5.34 3.73 20.21
N GLY A 172 6.47 3.96 19.52
CA GLY A 172 7.02 5.30 19.28
C GLY A 172 6.42 6.03 18.07
N MET A 173 5.45 5.42 17.38
CA MET A 173 4.88 5.97 16.16
C MET A 173 3.98 7.16 16.48
N LYS A 174 4.41 8.32 16.01
CA LYS A 174 3.67 9.58 16.15
C LYS A 174 2.38 9.53 15.33
N ARG A 175 1.31 10.05 15.90
CA ARG A 175 -0.04 10.18 15.32
C ARG A 175 -0.58 11.59 15.58
N TYR A 176 -1.63 11.95 14.84
CA TYR A 176 -2.36 13.18 15.11
C TYR A 176 -3.19 13.03 16.37
N TYR A 177 -2.85 13.81 17.39
CA TYR A 177 -3.62 13.86 18.62
C TYR A 177 -4.80 14.81 18.46
N ASN A 178 -4.55 16.13 18.48
CA ASN A 178 -5.58 17.11 18.23
C ASN A 178 -5.60 17.52 16.74
N LYS A 179 -6.61 17.07 16.00
CA LYS A 179 -6.77 17.42 14.57
C LYS A 179 -7.23 18.87 14.34
N SER A 180 -7.94 19.49 15.29
CA SER A 180 -8.51 20.83 15.08
C SER A 180 -7.47 21.95 15.20
N ILE A 181 -6.44 21.78 16.05
CA ILE A 181 -5.38 22.79 16.26
C ILE A 181 -4.37 22.87 15.11
N ARG A 182 -4.55 22.05 14.07
CA ARG A 182 -3.66 22.00 12.90
C ARG A 182 -3.93 23.12 11.88
N ARG A 183 -5.04 23.84 12.04
CA ARG A 183 -5.31 25.12 11.38
C ARG A 183 -5.31 26.21 12.44
N PHE A 184 -4.44 27.20 12.30
CA PHE A 184 -4.24 28.28 13.27
C PHE A 184 -3.93 29.60 12.56
N ASN A 185 -4.00 30.73 13.26
CA ASN A 185 -3.58 32.03 12.73
C ASN A 185 -2.44 32.63 13.57
N LEU A 186 -2.03 33.87 13.26
CA LEU A 186 -0.91 34.53 13.94
C LEU A 186 -1.16 34.89 15.42
N THR A 187 -2.38 34.78 15.93
CA THR A 187 -2.71 35.05 17.34
C THR A 187 -2.43 33.86 18.25
N PHE A 188 -2.28 32.66 17.68
CA PHE A 188 -2.05 31.43 18.44
C PHE A 188 -0.59 31.37 18.93
N ASN A 189 -0.39 30.88 20.14
CA ASN A 189 0.94 30.59 20.65
C ASN A 189 1.47 29.27 20.07
N PRO A 190 2.59 29.26 19.33
CA PRO A 190 3.16 28.03 18.79
C PRO A 190 3.43 26.97 19.87
N LYS A 191 3.89 27.36 21.06
CA LYS A 191 4.18 26.38 22.12
C LYS A 191 2.95 25.58 22.54
N ASP A 192 1.78 26.20 22.51
CA ASP A 192 0.53 25.55 22.91
C ASP A 192 -0.04 24.70 21.77
N ILE A 193 0.18 25.10 20.51
CA ILE A 193 -0.08 24.25 19.34
C ILE A 193 0.75 22.97 19.43
N PHE A 194 2.08 23.09 19.51
CA PHE A 194 2.99 21.95 19.41
C PHE A 194 2.81 20.90 20.51
N LYS A 195 2.33 21.28 21.71
CA LYS A 195 2.00 20.35 22.80
C LYS A 195 0.82 19.43 22.48
N GLU A 196 -0.06 19.84 21.58
CA GLU A 196 -1.31 19.13 21.25
C GLU A 196 -1.28 18.43 19.87
N LEU A 197 -0.21 18.62 19.08
CA LEU A 197 -0.11 18.03 17.74
C LEU A 197 0.10 16.51 17.76
N VAL A 198 1.01 16.05 18.62
CA VAL A 198 1.57 14.69 18.56
C VAL A 198 0.99 13.82 19.66
N GLY A 199 0.50 12.65 19.26
CA GLY A 199 0.20 11.55 20.16
C GLY A 199 0.80 10.25 19.65
N TYR A 200 0.54 9.16 20.36
CA TYR A 200 1.09 7.84 20.13
C TYR A 200 -0.03 6.81 20.17
N SER A 201 0.01 5.86 19.24
CA SER A 201 -1.01 4.83 19.12
C SER A 201 -0.92 3.83 20.29
N CYS A 202 -2.05 3.59 20.95
CA CYS A 202 -2.18 2.59 22.01
C CYS A 202 -3.46 1.78 21.77
N GLY A 203 -3.36 0.71 20.97
CA GLY A 203 -4.53 0.01 20.45
C GLY A 203 -5.42 0.95 19.61
N ASN A 204 -6.69 1.08 20.01
CA ASN A 204 -7.68 1.96 19.36
C ASN A 204 -7.63 3.41 19.84
N GLU A 205 -6.77 3.74 20.81
CA GLU A 205 -6.65 5.08 21.39
C GLU A 205 -5.36 5.79 20.94
N ILE A 206 -5.35 7.11 21.07
CA ILE A 206 -4.15 7.94 20.90
C ILE A 206 -3.82 8.59 22.25
N LYS A 207 -2.65 8.27 22.81
CA LYS A 207 -2.16 8.83 24.09
C LYS A 207 -1.12 9.93 23.82
N LYS A 208 -0.96 10.88 24.76
CA LYS A 208 0.06 11.95 24.64
C LYS A 208 1.50 11.44 24.77
N THR A 209 1.69 10.27 25.38
CA THR A 209 2.99 9.63 25.57
C THR A 209 2.99 8.22 25.00
N PRO A 210 4.15 7.71 24.55
CA PRO A 210 4.29 6.29 24.21
C PRO A 210 3.95 5.43 25.42
N SER A 211 3.25 4.31 25.20
CA SER A 211 2.90 3.35 26.27
C SER A 211 3.28 1.93 25.88
N LEU A 212 3.86 1.18 26.83
CA LEU A 212 4.14 -0.25 26.66
C LEU A 212 2.86 -1.09 26.66
N GLU A 213 1.75 -0.57 27.19
CA GLU A 213 0.43 -1.23 27.15
C GLU A 213 -0.03 -1.51 25.71
N ALA A 214 0.49 -0.75 24.73
CA ALA A 214 0.18 -0.95 23.32
C ALA A 214 0.79 -2.25 22.75
N ILE A 215 1.78 -2.86 23.41
CA ILE A 215 2.54 -3.99 22.87
C ILE A 215 1.62 -5.16 22.51
N GLU A 216 0.78 -5.58 23.46
CA GLU A 216 -0.14 -6.71 23.27
C GLU A 216 -1.03 -6.48 22.05
N SER A 217 -1.65 -5.29 21.96
CA SER A 217 -2.48 -4.92 20.81
C SER A 217 -1.74 -4.97 19.47
N TRP A 218 -0.45 -4.63 19.43
CA TRP A 218 0.35 -4.68 18.20
C TRP A 218 0.79 -6.09 17.82
N ILE A 219 1.04 -6.95 18.82
CA ILE A 219 1.34 -8.37 18.59
C ILE A 219 0.10 -9.08 18.03
N ASP A 220 -1.07 -8.80 18.61
CA ASP A 220 -2.32 -9.45 18.24
C ASP A 220 -2.91 -8.92 16.93
N PHE A 221 -2.47 -7.75 16.46
CA PHE A 221 -2.96 -7.16 15.22
C PHE A 221 -2.34 -7.80 13.97
N ARG A 222 -2.56 -9.11 13.80
CA ARG A 222 -2.00 -9.94 12.73
C ARG A 222 -2.31 -9.46 11.33
N TYR A 223 -3.45 -8.77 11.14
CA TYR A 223 -3.79 -8.14 9.87
C TYR A 223 -2.68 -7.20 9.35
N LYS A 224 -1.92 -6.53 10.23
CA LYS A 224 -0.84 -5.60 9.84
C LYS A 224 0.54 -6.01 10.33
N CYS A 225 0.63 -6.80 11.39
CA CYS A 225 1.86 -6.98 12.14
C CYS A 225 2.24 -8.46 12.22
N PHE A 226 3.54 -8.73 12.08
CA PHE A 226 4.18 -10.03 12.31
C PHE A 226 3.55 -11.18 11.50
N HIS A 227 3.06 -10.92 10.28
CA HIS A 227 2.34 -11.90 9.45
C HIS A 227 3.14 -12.51 8.31
N ASP A 228 4.38 -12.03 8.12
CA ASP A 228 5.24 -12.40 6.98
C ASP A 228 5.39 -13.91 6.79
N GLY A 229 5.53 -14.65 7.89
CA GLY A 229 5.71 -16.11 7.88
C GLY A 229 4.47 -16.87 7.36
N GLN A 230 3.28 -16.42 7.70
CA GLN A 230 2.02 -16.99 7.20
C GLN A 230 1.81 -16.57 5.74
N LEU A 231 2.01 -15.30 5.44
CA LEU A 231 1.76 -14.75 4.12
C LEU A 231 2.61 -15.44 3.03
N ILE A 232 3.88 -15.71 3.30
CA ILE A 232 4.75 -16.41 2.33
C ILE A 232 4.37 -17.87 2.11
N GLN A 233 3.78 -18.54 3.12
CA GLN A 233 3.31 -19.91 2.97
C GLN A 233 2.10 -19.99 2.03
N GLU A 234 1.30 -18.92 1.95
CA GLU A 234 0.11 -18.86 1.11
C GLU A 234 0.38 -18.30 -0.30
N MET A 235 1.32 -17.35 -0.44
CA MET A 235 1.74 -16.79 -1.73
C MET A 235 2.69 -17.72 -2.52
N LYS A 236 2.27 -18.96 -2.75
CA LYS A 236 3.09 -20.04 -3.34
C LYS A 236 3.52 -19.80 -4.79
N ASN A 237 2.84 -18.89 -5.50
CA ASN A 237 3.07 -18.59 -6.91
C ASN A 237 4.05 -17.41 -7.12
N ILE A 238 4.82 -17.05 -6.10
CA ILE A 238 5.98 -16.16 -6.18
C ILE A 238 7.25 -17.02 -6.36
N LYS A 239 7.98 -16.83 -7.47
CA LYS A 239 9.15 -17.67 -7.80
C LYS A 239 10.40 -17.32 -7.00
N GLU A 240 10.64 -16.03 -6.78
CA GLU A 240 11.82 -15.53 -6.10
C GLU A 240 11.42 -14.36 -5.20
N THR A 241 12.01 -14.27 -4.00
CA THR A 241 11.85 -13.11 -3.12
C THR A 241 13.20 -12.58 -2.68
N ILE A 242 13.46 -11.30 -2.94
CA ILE A 242 14.57 -10.55 -2.36
C ILE A 242 14.15 -10.07 -0.99
N VAL A 243 14.87 -10.49 0.06
CA VAL A 243 14.62 -10.03 1.43
C VAL A 243 15.54 -8.85 1.73
N ILE A 244 14.95 -7.74 2.19
CA ILE A 244 15.68 -6.52 2.50
C ILE A 244 15.38 -6.13 3.95
N ASP A 245 16.43 -6.12 4.76
CA ASP A 245 16.34 -5.60 6.12
C ASP A 245 16.15 -4.07 6.10
N MET A 246 15.30 -3.56 6.97
CA MET A 246 15.01 -2.13 7.07
C MET A 246 16.27 -1.27 7.25
N ARG A 247 17.34 -1.81 7.84
CA ARG A 247 18.65 -1.14 7.98
C ARG A 247 19.31 -0.80 6.63
N GLU A 248 19.00 -1.55 5.57
CA GLU A 248 19.53 -1.30 4.22
C GLU A 248 18.82 -0.15 3.51
N ILE A 249 17.66 0.27 4.00
CA ILE A 249 16.82 1.31 3.40
C ILE A 249 16.66 2.54 4.30
N VAL A 250 17.56 2.69 5.28
CA VAL A 250 17.64 3.86 6.18
C VAL A 250 19.03 4.50 6.12
N GLY A 251 19.04 5.84 6.07
CA GLY A 251 20.26 6.64 6.13
C GLY A 251 21.18 6.38 4.94
N LYS A 252 22.49 6.29 5.20
CA LYS A 252 23.53 6.22 4.15
C LYS A 252 23.42 5.01 3.21
N ASN A 253 22.82 3.91 3.65
CA ASN A 253 22.68 2.70 2.84
C ASN A 253 21.53 2.82 1.82
N SER A 254 20.53 3.67 2.11
CA SER A 254 19.30 3.78 1.34
C SER A 254 19.57 3.95 -0.15
N PHE A 255 20.42 4.92 -0.52
CA PHE A 255 20.70 5.21 -1.92
C PHE A 255 21.24 3.99 -2.65
N ASN A 256 22.29 3.34 -2.13
CA ASN A 256 22.92 2.20 -2.80
C ASN A 256 21.97 1.00 -2.93
N THR A 257 21.23 0.68 -1.87
CA THR A 257 20.23 -0.41 -1.89
C THR A 257 19.16 -0.13 -2.93
N MET A 258 18.67 1.09 -2.97
CA MET A 258 17.69 1.54 -3.92
C MET A 258 18.19 1.51 -5.38
N GLN A 259 19.44 1.93 -5.63
CA GLN A 259 20.08 1.80 -6.94
C GLN A 259 20.24 0.31 -7.35
N ASN A 260 20.56 -0.58 -6.40
CA ASN A 260 20.63 -2.02 -6.64
C ASN A 260 19.28 -2.58 -7.09
N ILE A 261 18.19 -2.22 -6.40
CA ILE A 261 16.83 -2.63 -6.76
C ILE A 261 16.44 -2.09 -8.14
N ALA A 262 16.70 -0.82 -8.41
CA ALA A 262 16.43 -0.22 -9.71
C ALA A 262 17.17 -0.94 -10.84
N ARG A 263 18.44 -1.32 -10.62
CA ARG A 263 19.21 -2.12 -11.58
C ARG A 263 18.65 -3.53 -11.74
N TYR A 264 18.34 -4.22 -10.64
CA TYR A 264 17.78 -5.58 -10.65
C TYR A 264 16.50 -5.64 -11.49
N TYR A 265 15.58 -4.71 -11.22
CA TYR A 265 14.33 -4.62 -11.96
C TYR A 265 14.43 -3.85 -13.26
N LYS A 266 15.62 -3.40 -13.69
CA LYS A 266 15.81 -2.59 -14.92
C LYS A 266 14.82 -1.41 -15.00
N LEU A 267 14.65 -0.71 -13.88
CA LEU A 267 13.84 0.51 -13.80
C LEU A 267 14.60 1.65 -14.48
N LYS A 268 13.89 2.49 -15.23
CA LYS A 268 14.53 3.62 -15.92
C LYS A 268 14.95 4.65 -14.87
N THR A 269 16.25 4.86 -14.76
CA THR A 269 16.83 5.80 -13.80
C THR A 269 16.47 7.23 -14.14
N LYS A 270 16.12 8.00 -13.11
CA LYS A 270 16.28 9.45 -13.10
C LYS A 270 17.38 9.75 -12.10
N PHE A 271 18.26 10.68 -12.41
CA PHE A 271 19.26 11.14 -11.45
C PHE A 271 18.52 11.81 -10.29
N TYR A 272 18.60 11.19 -9.12
CA TYR A 272 18.09 11.73 -7.88
C TYR A 272 19.27 12.05 -6.98
N ASP A 273 19.20 13.21 -6.34
CA ASP A 273 20.15 13.61 -5.31
C ASP A 273 20.10 12.67 -4.10
N ASP A 274 21.26 12.34 -3.56
CA ASP A 274 21.45 11.33 -2.52
C ASP A 274 20.77 11.74 -1.20
N GLY A 275 20.76 13.03 -0.88
CA GLY A 275 20.22 13.57 0.37
C GLY A 275 18.74 13.26 0.56
N THR A 276 17.95 13.35 -0.52
CA THR A 276 16.50 13.09 -0.48
C THR A 276 16.12 11.63 -0.24
N MET A 277 17.09 10.69 -0.35
CA MET A 277 16.86 9.26 -0.08
C MET A 277 17.33 8.83 1.32
N GLN A 278 18.13 9.65 1.99
CA GLN A 278 18.64 9.37 3.34
C GLN A 278 17.71 9.88 4.45
N GLU A 279 16.84 10.83 4.12
CA GLU A 279 15.88 11.42 5.04
C GLU A 279 14.84 10.42 5.56
N LYS A 280 14.37 10.68 6.79
CA LYS A 280 13.32 9.90 7.43
C LYS A 280 11.95 10.49 7.08
N VAL A 281 11.25 9.88 6.13
CA VAL A 281 9.89 10.29 5.70
C VAL A 281 8.91 10.43 6.87
N ALA A 282 9.07 9.62 7.93
CA ALA A 282 8.21 9.63 9.11
C ALA A 282 8.63 10.61 10.22
N GLU A 283 9.70 11.40 10.04
CA GLU A 283 10.25 12.25 11.10
C GLU A 283 9.26 13.30 11.60
N TYR A 284 8.54 13.91 10.65
CA TYR A 284 7.52 14.93 10.87
C TYR A 284 6.09 14.36 10.98
N GLU A 285 5.94 13.04 11.04
CA GLU A 285 4.64 12.40 11.27
C GLU A 285 4.05 12.87 12.62
N GLY A 286 2.74 13.15 12.65
CA GLY A 286 2.10 13.79 13.81
C GLY A 286 2.31 15.31 13.90
N ILE A 287 3.40 15.86 13.35
CA ILE A 287 3.71 17.30 13.40
C ILE A 287 3.20 18.03 12.17
N LEU A 288 3.51 17.54 10.98
CA LEU A 288 3.07 18.11 9.70
C LEU A 288 1.99 17.23 9.05
N PRO A 289 1.16 17.77 8.14
CA PRO A 289 1.10 19.16 7.69
C PRO A 289 0.32 20.06 8.66
N LEU A 290 0.48 21.37 8.50
CA LEU A 290 -0.21 22.43 9.22
C LEU A 290 -0.73 23.48 8.24
N THR A 291 -1.78 24.20 8.62
CA THR A 291 -2.33 25.32 7.85
C THR A 291 -2.28 26.59 8.70
N LEU A 292 -1.53 27.58 8.24
CA LEU A 292 -1.53 28.92 8.82
C LEU A 292 -2.50 29.80 8.04
N TYR A 293 -3.60 30.19 8.67
CA TYR A 293 -4.52 31.19 8.15
C TYR A 293 -3.98 32.58 8.45
N VAL A 294 -3.89 33.44 7.43
CA VAL A 294 -3.44 34.83 7.55
C VAL A 294 -4.51 35.75 6.96
N HIS A 295 -4.97 36.72 7.74
CA HIS A 295 -5.91 37.73 7.29
C HIS A 295 -5.17 39.03 6.91
N PRO A 296 -5.63 39.81 5.92
CA PRO A 296 -5.00 41.09 5.57
C PRO A 296 -4.89 42.08 6.73
N SER A 297 -5.77 41.99 7.74
CA SER A 297 -5.67 42.81 8.96
C SER A 297 -4.46 42.48 9.82
N ASP A 298 -3.95 41.24 9.77
CA ASP A 298 -2.81 40.80 10.56
C ASP A 298 -1.51 41.55 10.16
N ILE A 299 -1.50 42.20 8.99
CA ILE A 299 -0.39 43.01 8.49
C ILE A 299 -0.39 44.41 9.14
N LYS A 300 -1.55 44.92 9.56
CA LYS A 300 -1.72 46.31 10.00
C LYS A 300 -1.79 46.46 11.50
N ASP A 301 -2.49 45.55 12.18
CA ASP A 301 -2.61 45.54 13.63
C ASP A 301 -2.69 44.08 14.09
N PHE A 302 -1.78 43.64 14.98
CA PHE A 302 -1.88 42.34 15.64
C PHE A 302 -3.07 42.36 16.63
N TYR A 303 -4.30 42.38 16.11
CA TYR A 303 -5.50 42.17 16.91
C TYR A 303 -5.71 40.67 17.14
N TYR A 304 -5.89 40.30 18.41
CA TYR A 304 -6.22 38.94 18.82
C TYR A 304 -7.67 38.60 18.42
N ASP A 305 -7.89 38.21 17.16
CA ASP A 305 -9.11 37.52 16.74
C ASP A 305 -8.81 36.05 16.41
N ASN A 306 -9.42 35.14 17.17
CA ASN A 306 -9.31 33.68 16.95
C ASN A 306 -10.27 33.18 15.85
N ASN A 307 -10.95 34.08 15.14
CA ASN A 307 -11.93 33.73 14.13
C ASN A 307 -11.26 33.29 12.81
N LEU A 308 -11.23 31.98 12.57
CA LEU A 308 -10.68 31.37 11.34
C LEU A 308 -11.66 31.35 10.14
N LYS A 309 -12.73 32.16 10.18
CA LYS A 309 -13.86 32.12 9.21
C LYS A 309 -13.96 33.34 8.28
N SER A 310 -13.00 34.27 8.27
CA SER A 310 -13.08 35.41 7.34
C SER A 310 -12.77 34.99 5.90
N ILE A 311 -13.56 35.52 4.96
CA ILE A 311 -13.52 35.21 3.52
C ILE A 311 -12.31 35.84 2.84
N ASP A 312 -11.68 36.84 3.47
CA ASP A 312 -10.60 37.63 2.87
C ASP A 312 -9.19 37.14 3.23
N GLY A 313 -9.07 36.05 3.99
CA GLY A 313 -7.78 35.50 4.41
C GLY A 313 -7.22 34.43 3.49
N ILE A 314 -5.90 34.20 3.58
CA ILE A 314 -5.19 33.16 2.83
C ILE A 314 -4.76 32.02 3.76
N ASP A 315 -4.86 30.78 3.28
CA ASP A 315 -4.34 29.60 3.97
C ASP A 315 -2.94 29.25 3.42
N ILE A 316 -1.93 29.29 4.27
CA ILE A 316 -0.55 28.89 3.98
C ILE A 316 -0.36 27.44 4.44
N PHE A 317 -0.18 26.52 3.49
CA PHE A 317 0.03 25.11 3.77
C PHE A 317 1.50 24.79 4.06
N ILE A 318 1.79 24.39 5.30
CA ILE A 318 3.13 24.07 5.79
C ILE A 318 3.29 22.56 5.80
N THR A 319 4.20 22.04 4.99
CA THR A 319 4.36 20.59 4.80
C THR A 319 5.78 20.19 4.39
N THR A 320 6.02 18.89 4.26
CA THR A 320 7.29 18.34 3.76
C THR A 320 7.30 18.26 2.23
N HIS A 321 8.49 18.24 1.63
CA HIS A 321 8.64 18.13 0.17
C HIS A 321 8.08 16.82 -0.42
N TYR A 322 7.83 15.80 0.41
CA TYR A 322 7.18 14.54 0.00
C TYR A 322 5.75 14.73 -0.52
N TRP A 323 5.14 15.89 -0.25
CA TRP A 323 3.83 16.28 -0.76
C TRP A 323 3.85 16.86 -2.17
N LEU A 324 5.04 17.18 -2.70
CA LEU A 324 5.16 17.61 -4.07
C LEU A 324 4.84 16.41 -4.98
N PRO A 325 3.89 16.56 -5.93
CA PRO A 325 3.54 15.45 -6.82
C PRO A 325 4.75 14.95 -7.59
N PHE A 326 5.10 13.67 -7.41
CA PHE A 326 6.09 13.00 -8.24
C PHE A 326 5.38 12.46 -9.49
N ASN A 327 5.86 12.80 -10.68
CA ASN A 327 5.28 12.32 -11.95
C ASN A 327 3.76 12.61 -12.10
N GLY A 328 3.30 13.73 -11.52
CA GLY A 328 1.92 14.22 -11.61
C GLY A 328 0.95 13.73 -10.53
N PHE A 329 1.42 12.98 -9.52
CA PHE A 329 0.57 12.53 -8.40
C PHE A 329 1.35 12.49 -7.08
N VAL A 330 0.64 12.63 -5.96
CA VAL A 330 1.20 12.38 -4.62
C VAL A 330 1.10 10.88 -4.33
N PRO A 331 2.16 10.18 -3.87
CA PRO A 331 2.10 8.74 -3.60
C PRO A 331 1.01 8.39 -2.57
N TYR A 332 0.37 7.23 -2.74
CA TYR A 332 -0.66 6.74 -1.80
C TYR A 332 -0.12 6.72 -0.35
N GLU A 333 1.14 6.30 -0.17
CA GLU A 333 1.77 6.19 1.15
C GLU A 333 2.01 7.54 1.82
N THR A 334 2.04 8.62 1.03
CA THR A 334 1.98 9.98 1.55
C THR A 334 0.53 10.29 1.90
N GLN A 335 -0.40 10.21 0.95
CA GLN A 335 -1.82 10.58 1.15
C GLN A 335 -2.48 9.86 2.35
N SER A 336 -2.29 8.55 2.48
CA SER A 336 -2.97 7.70 3.47
C SER A 336 -2.60 8.04 4.92
N ARG A 337 -1.50 8.77 5.15
CA ARG A 337 -1.07 9.18 6.50
C ARG A 337 -1.85 10.37 7.04
N PHE A 338 -2.65 11.04 6.21
CA PHE A 338 -3.26 12.32 6.52
C PHE A 338 -4.79 12.33 6.42
N GLU A 339 -5.43 11.16 6.54
CA GLU A 339 -6.89 11.04 6.59
C GLU A 339 -7.49 11.91 7.72
N GLY A 340 -8.38 12.83 7.32
CA GLY A 340 -9.06 13.77 8.22
C GLY A 340 -8.30 15.07 8.49
N VAL A 341 -7.26 15.40 7.72
CA VAL A 341 -6.73 16.77 7.65
C VAL A 341 -7.58 17.58 6.67
N VAL A 342 -8.12 18.71 7.11
CA VAL A 342 -8.84 19.65 6.24
C VAL A 342 -7.81 20.42 5.42
N PHE A 343 -7.84 20.23 4.11
CA PHE A 343 -6.99 20.99 3.20
C PHE A 343 -7.61 22.36 2.93
N PRO A 344 -6.80 23.39 2.70
CA PRO A 344 -7.28 24.63 2.11
C PRO A 344 -8.00 24.32 0.79
N GLU A 345 -9.20 24.85 0.61
CA GLU A 345 -9.85 24.82 -0.70
C GLU A 345 -9.01 25.67 -1.68
N LYS A 346 -8.86 25.17 -2.92
CA LYS A 346 -8.06 25.82 -3.96
C LYS A 346 -8.73 27.07 -4.52
#